data_AF-A0A951MHP8-F1
#
_entry.id   AF-A0A951MHP8-F1
#
_cell.length_a   1.000
_cell.length_b   1.000
_cell.length_c   1.000
_cell.angle_alpha   90.00
_cell.angle_beta   90.00
_cell.angle_gamma   90.00
#
_symmetry.space_group_name_H-M   'P 1'
#
loop_
_entity.id
_entity.type
_entity.pdbx_description
1 polymer ?
#
loop_
_entity_poly.entity_id
_entity_poly.type
_entity_poly.pdbx_seq_one_letter_code
_entity_poly.pdbx_strand_id
1 'polypeptide(L)' 'MATLNIKNLPDALYEALKARAESQHRSIAQEVTHLLAEAVGQKEPLSILELQGLGKELWSGIDAARHIEDERASWD' A
#
# COMPACT_ATOMS: atom_id res chain seq x y z
N MET A 1 3.44 19.13 -14.71
CA MET A 1 3.78 17.69 -14.73
C MET A 1 5.21 17.54 -15.23
N ALA A 2 5.98 16.63 -14.64
CA ALA A 2 7.27 16.23 -15.20
C ALA A 2 7.04 15.28 -16.38
N THR A 3 7.95 15.29 -17.35
CA THR A 3 7.94 14.37 -18.50
C THR A 3 9.06 13.34 -18.31
N LEU A 4 8.74 12.06 -18.41
CA LEU A 4 9.71 10.97 -18.41
C LEU A 4 9.96 10.52 -19.86
N ASN A 5 11.23 10.54 -20.29
CA ASN A 5 11.65 10.00 -21.58
C ASN A 5 12.58 8.82 -21.35
N ILE A 6 12.21 7.65 -21.89
CA ILE A 6 12.99 6.42 -21.81
C ILE A 6 13.62 6.17 -23.17
N LYS A 7 14.96 6.21 -23.24
CA LYS A 7 15.72 5.90 -24.45
C LYS A 7 16.10 4.42 -24.47
N ASN A 8 16.18 3.85 -25.67
CA ASN A 8 16.58 2.45 -25.89
C ASN A 8 15.72 1.44 -25.12
N LEU A 9 14.41 1.67 -25.04
CA LEU A 9 13.47 0.70 -24.48
C LEU A 9 13.44 -0.53 -25.40
N PRO A 10 13.66 -1.76 -24.89
CA PRO A 10 13.55 -2.95 -25.72
C PRO A 10 12.17 -3.08 -26.36
N ASP A 11 12.11 -3.35 -27.67
CA ASP A 11 10.84 -3.42 -28.40
C ASP A 11 9.87 -4.43 -27.79
N ALA A 12 10.39 -5.60 -27.35
CA ALA A 12 9.59 -6.61 -26.68
C ALA A 12 8.92 -6.09 -25.39
N LEU A 13 9.59 -5.20 -24.66
CA LEU A 13 9.04 -4.59 -23.45
C LEU A 13 8.00 -3.52 -23.79
N TYR A 14 8.22 -2.74 -24.85
CA TYR A 14 7.24 -1.79 -25.35
C TYR A 14 5.93 -2.48 -25.77
N GLU A 15 6.02 -3.58 -26.52
CA GLU A 15 4.86 -4.35 -26.95
C GLU A 15 4.11 -4.99 -25.77
N ALA A 16 4.84 -5.53 -24.79
CA ALA A 16 4.24 -6.05 -23.57
C ALA A 16 3.51 -4.96 -22.76
N LEU A 17 4.09 -3.76 -22.65
CA LEU A 17 3.45 -2.59 -22.02
C LEU A 17 2.18 -2.17 -22.76
N LYS A 18 2.22 -2.15 -24.09
CA LYS A 18 1.08 -1.79 -24.93
C LYS A 18 -0.07 -2.79 -24.77
N ALA A 19 0.21 -4.08 -24.88
CA ALA A 19 -0.79 -5.13 -24.68
C ALA A 19 -1.43 -5.07 -23.28
N ARG A 20 -0.62 -4.83 -22.24
CA ARG A 20 -1.12 -4.66 -20.87
C ARG A 20 -1.99 -3.41 -20.75
N ALA A 21 -1.57 -2.28 -21.31
CA ALA A 21 -2.35 -1.03 -21.28
C ALA A 21 -3.72 -1.21 -21.96
N GLU A 22 -3.76 -1.87 -23.13
CA GLU A 22 -5.01 -2.20 -23.83
C GLU A 22 -5.93 -3.08 -22.96
N SER A 23 -5.37 -4.12 -22.32
CA SER A 23 -6.15 -5.01 -21.43
C SER A 23 -6.74 -4.31 -20.21
N GLN A 24 -6.10 -3.24 -19.75
CA GLN A 24 -6.53 -2.42 -18.62
C GLN A 24 -7.36 -1.20 -19.04
N HIS A 25 -7.68 -1.06 -20.34
CA HIS A 25 -8.35 0.11 -20.91
C HIS A 25 -7.67 1.45 -20.57
N ARG A 26 -6.33 1.45 -20.55
CA ARG A 26 -5.49 2.61 -20.23
C ARG A 26 -4.63 3.02 -21.43
N SER A 27 -4.21 4.28 -21.45
CA SER A 27 -3.10 4.69 -22.32
C SER A 27 -1.77 4.12 -21.80
N ILE A 28 -0.77 3.96 -22.68
CA ILE A 28 0.58 3.52 -22.30
C ILE A 28 1.17 4.43 -21.22
N ALA A 29 0.97 5.75 -21.34
CA ALA A 29 1.46 6.72 -20.35
C ALA A 29 0.84 6.49 -18.96
N GLN A 30 -0.47 6.20 -18.90
CA GLN A 30 -1.16 5.88 -17.64
C GLN A 30 -0.68 4.55 -17.06
N GLU A 31 -0.48 3.53 -17.91
CA GLU A 31 -0.01 2.24 -17.44
C GLU A 31 1.41 2.32 -16.89
N VAL A 32 2.32 3.02 -17.58
CA VAL A 32 3.68 3.26 -17.07
C VAL A 32 3.64 4.04 -15.75
N THR A 33 2.77 5.05 -15.64
CA THR A 33 2.60 5.81 -14.39
C THR A 33 2.09 4.92 -13.26
N HIS A 34 1.13 4.04 -13.54
CA HIS A 34 0.60 3.09 -12.56
C HIS A 34 1.66 2.09 -12.10
N LEU A 35 2.40 1.49 -13.03
CA LEU A 35 3.49 0.56 -12.71
C LEU A 35 4.58 1.22 -11.89
N LEU A 36 4.96 2.44 -12.22
CA LEU A 36 5.93 3.20 -11.45
C LEU A 36 5.36 3.60 -10.08
N ALA A 37 4.08 3.93 -9.97
CA ALA A 37 3.43 4.19 -8.69
C ALA A 37 3.39 2.94 -7.81
N GLU A 38 3.16 1.75 -8.37
CA GLU A 38 3.22 0.49 -7.61
C GLU A 38 4.66 0.12 -7.20
N ALA A 39 5.63 0.32 -8.09
CA ALA A 39 7.02 -0.06 -7.86
C ALA A 39 7.80 0.92 -6.97
N VAL A 40 7.48 2.22 -7.09
CA VAL A 40 8.18 3.31 -6.39
C VAL A 40 7.34 3.90 -5.27
N GLY A 41 6.01 3.70 -5.32
CA GLY A 41 5.12 4.10 -4.24
C GLY A 41 5.59 3.48 -2.95
N GLN A 42 5.96 4.32 -1.98
CA GLN A 42 6.10 3.88 -0.61
C GLN A 42 4.78 3.21 -0.24
N LYS A 43 4.83 1.98 0.29
CA LYS A 43 3.70 1.44 1.05
C LYS A 43 3.23 2.58 1.94
N GLU A 44 1.98 3.00 1.83
CA GLU A 44 1.43 3.99 2.75
C GLU A 44 1.81 3.50 4.16
N PRO A 45 2.52 4.32 4.95
CA PRO A 45 2.89 3.89 6.29
C PRO A 45 1.59 3.58 7.00
N LEU A 46 1.42 2.30 7.35
CA LEU A 46 0.24 1.82 8.06
C LEU A 46 0.07 2.70 9.29
N SER A 47 -1.08 3.35 9.39
CA SER A 47 -1.36 4.21 10.50
C SER A 47 -1.95 3.35 11.61
N ILE A 48 -1.45 3.53 12.84
CA ILE A 48 -2.07 2.89 14.01
C ILE A 48 -3.57 3.26 14.14
N LEU A 49 -3.99 4.38 13.54
CA LEU A 49 -5.39 4.79 13.47
C LEU A 49 -6.24 3.87 12.60
N GLU A 50 -5.67 3.16 11.63
CA GLU A 50 -6.39 2.15 10.83
C GLU A 50 -6.82 0.95 11.68
N LEU A 51 -6.19 0.75 12.85
CA LEU A 51 -6.55 -0.28 13.80
C LEU A 51 -7.69 0.15 14.75
N GLN A 52 -8.15 1.40 14.67
CA GLN A 52 -9.18 1.93 15.55
C GLN A 52 -10.47 1.12 15.42
N GLY A 53 -10.94 0.60 16.56
CA GLY A 53 -12.21 -0.12 16.63
C GLY A 53 -12.14 -1.61 16.30
N LEU A 54 -11.04 -2.12 15.73
CA LEU A 54 -10.89 -3.55 15.42
C LEU A 54 -10.95 -4.43 16.68
N GLY A 55 -10.54 -3.91 17.85
CA GLY A 55 -10.62 -4.62 19.12
C GLY A 55 -11.93 -4.47 19.88
N LYS A 56 -12.89 -3.67 19.41
CA LYS A 56 -14.04 -3.23 20.23
C LYS A 56 -14.82 -4.38 20.87
N GLU A 57 -15.06 -5.44 20.11
CA GLU A 57 -15.82 -6.60 20.59
C GLU A 57 -15.01 -7.46 21.56
N LEU A 58 -13.71 -7.63 21.30
CA LEU A 58 -12.79 -8.38 22.15
C LEU A 58 -12.60 -7.73 23.52
N TRP A 59 -12.59 -6.41 23.56
CA TRP A 59 -12.44 -5.62 24.79
C TRP A 59 -13.77 -5.32 25.50
N SER A 60 -14.89 -5.84 25.00
CA SER A 60 -16.20 -5.63 25.61
C SER A 60 -16.28 -6.28 26.99
N GLY A 61 -16.59 -5.49 28.01
CA GLY A 61 -16.68 -5.96 29.40
C GLY A 61 -15.34 -6.23 30.08
N ILE A 62 -14.22 -5.98 29.40
CA ILE A 62 -12.87 -6.04 29.98
C ILE A 62 -12.53 -4.64 30.51
N ASP A 63 -12.08 -4.57 31.77
CA ASP A 63 -11.47 -3.36 32.31
C ASP A 63 -10.07 -3.20 31.70
N ALA A 64 -9.99 -2.37 30.65
CA ALA A 64 -8.77 -2.14 29.91
C ALA A 64 -7.65 -1.54 30.78
N ALA A 65 -8.00 -0.71 31.76
CA ALA A 65 -7.00 -0.07 32.62
C ALA A 65 -6.33 -1.11 33.52
N ARG A 66 -7.14 -1.95 34.18
CA ARG A 66 -6.61 -3.04 35.02
C ARG A 66 -5.79 -4.04 34.22
N HIS A 67 -6.28 -4.45 33.06
CA HIS A 67 -5.56 -5.41 32.22
C HIS A 67 -4.18 -4.88 31.78
N ILE A 68 -4.07 -3.59 31.44
CA ILE A 68 -2.77 -2.98 31.09
C ILE A 68 -1.83 -2.94 32.30
N GLU A 69 -2.36 -2.70 33.50
CA GLU A 69 -1.56 -2.64 34.72
C GLU A 69 -1.02 -4.03 35.11
N ASP A 70 -1.84 -5.07 34.99
CA ASP A 70 -1.42 -6.47 35.20
C ASP A 70 -0.32 -6.87 34.19
N GLU A 71 -0.48 -6.53 32.91
CA GLU A 71 0.52 -6.79 31.87
C GLU A 71 1.83 -6.05 32.15
N ARG A 72 1.78 -4.77 32.57
CA ARG A 72 2.97 -3.99 32.94
C ARG A 72 3.71 -4.60 34.12
N ALA A 73 2.97 -4.98 35.16
CA ALA A 73 3.53 -5.60 36.36
C ALA A 73 4.19 -6.97 36.06
N SER A 74 3.82 -7.64 34.97
CA SER A 74 4.42 -8.90 34.55
C SER A 74 5.76 -8.77 33.79
N TRP A 75 6.15 -7.54 33.42
CA TRP A 75 7.38 -7.27 32.67
C TRP A 75 8.54 -6.80 33.59
N ASP A 76 8.23 -6.45 34.84
CA ASP A 76 9.20 -6.12 35.91
C ASP A 76 9.63 -7.39 36.68
#